data_AF-A0A7C1Z653-F1
#
_entry.id   AF-A0A7C1Z653-F1
#
_cell.length_a   1.000
_cell.length_b   1.000
_cell.length_c   1.000
_cell.angle_alpha   90.00
_cell.angle_beta   90.00
_cell.angle_gamma   90.00
#
_symmetry.space_group_name_H-M   'P 1'
#
loop_
_entity.id
_entity.type
_entity.pdbx_description
1 polymer ?
#
loop_
_entity_poly.entity_id
_entity_poly.type
_entity_poly.pdbx_seq_one_letter_code
_entity_poly.pdbx_strand_id
1 'polypeptide(L)'
;MEANLDLISLRIKCPVCGHSLMDDKQLVDNCPSIKLGIAIGENEGVIHLSSVYESYNFISTIKTPEGELIKLSCKHCHTEIKSSSNCIECKSDMISLDLELGGSVSICSKIGCKSHFIKLVDFSFALKKFYIDEDHMGRPFVEDMKSALAEKKPLNEEEEQVEIMKTGTFLQTYCPHCKKSLTEKGSIQLHIHRGKERGLLLLSPYLNVFTSKTTIRIPEDEFIGDLYCIHCHKPLLVEGGKCEECGSEIAKLVVSASKRLVDFHICAKKGCRWHGLSKEDLNDIRLEDSLEW
;
A
#
# COMPACT_ATOMS: atom_id res chain seq x y z
N MET A 1 8.26 2.52 36.86
CA MET A 1 7.35 1.48 36.34
C MET A 1 7.41 1.63 34.84
N GLU A 2 8.38 0.95 34.24
CA GLU A 2 8.79 1.14 32.86
C GLU A 2 8.02 0.17 31.97
N ALA A 3 7.21 0.71 31.07
CA ALA A 3 6.74 0.02 29.89
C ALA A 3 6.48 1.09 28.83
N ASN A 4 7.53 1.51 28.15
CA ASN A 4 7.41 2.18 26.86
C ASN A 4 8.16 1.30 25.87
N LEU A 5 7.46 0.30 25.33
CA LEU A 5 7.84 -0.32 24.08
C LEU A 5 6.93 0.29 23.03
N ASP A 6 7.52 1.05 22.12
CA ASP A 6 6.88 1.55 20.91
C ASP A 6 6.48 0.34 20.05
N LEU A 7 5.24 -0.14 20.20
CA LEU A 7 4.74 -1.31 19.50
C LEU A 7 4.25 -0.89 18.11
N ILE A 8 4.87 -1.46 17.07
CA ILE A 8 4.52 -1.14 15.68
C ILE A 8 3.36 -2.05 15.25
N SER A 9 2.16 -1.50 15.03
CA SER A 9 1.04 -2.25 14.46
C SER A 9 1.06 -2.20 12.92
N LEU A 10 1.00 -3.37 12.29
CA LEU A 10 1.01 -3.56 10.85
C LEU A 10 -0.43 -3.65 10.31
N ARG A 11 -0.73 -2.85 9.28
CA ARG A 11 -1.94 -3.04 8.49
C ARG A 11 -1.67 -3.89 7.27
N ILE A 12 -2.45 -4.96 7.11
CA ILE A 12 -2.19 -6.03 6.16
C ILE A 12 -3.33 -6.15 5.15
N LYS A 13 -2.97 -6.36 3.87
CA LYS A 13 -3.89 -6.69 2.78
C LYS A 13 -3.54 -8.03 2.14
N CYS A 14 -4.53 -8.63 1.49
CA CYS A 14 -4.34 -9.86 0.73
C CYS A 14 -3.47 -9.59 -0.51
N PRO A 15 -2.41 -10.37 -0.74
CA PRO A 15 -1.54 -10.18 -1.91
C PRO A 15 -2.21 -10.60 -3.23
N VAL A 16 -3.32 -11.35 -3.16
CA VAL A 16 -4.04 -11.84 -4.36
C VAL A 16 -5.15 -10.88 -4.77
N CYS A 17 -5.98 -10.43 -3.84
CA CYS A 17 -7.18 -9.62 -4.15
C CYS A 17 -7.12 -8.18 -3.61
N GLY A 18 -6.05 -7.79 -2.92
CA GLY A 18 -5.84 -6.44 -2.39
C GLY A 18 -6.75 -6.02 -1.23
N HIS A 19 -7.73 -6.84 -0.82
CA HIS A 19 -8.63 -6.51 0.29
C HIS A 19 -7.88 -6.52 1.63
N SER A 20 -8.25 -5.60 2.51
CA SER A 20 -7.72 -5.57 3.88
C SER A 20 -8.04 -6.88 4.59
N LEU A 21 -7.05 -7.42 5.31
CA LEU A 21 -7.18 -8.63 6.12
C LEU A 21 -7.41 -8.29 7.61
N MET A 22 -7.59 -7.00 7.94
CA MET A 22 -7.76 -6.54 9.31
C MET A 22 -9.19 -6.82 9.82
N ASP A 23 -9.32 -7.16 11.10
CA ASP A 23 -10.58 -7.33 11.81
C ASP A 23 -10.59 -6.45 13.07
N ASP A 24 -11.29 -5.32 13.00
CA ASP A 24 -11.41 -4.36 14.11
C ASP A 24 -12.30 -4.86 15.25
N LYS A 25 -13.05 -5.96 15.04
CA LYS A 25 -13.98 -6.51 16.05
C LYS A 25 -13.32 -7.52 16.98
N GLN A 26 -12.38 -8.29 16.45
CA GLN A 26 -11.61 -9.26 17.23
C GLN A 26 -10.21 -8.70 17.45
N LEU A 27 -9.91 -8.33 18.69
CA LEU A 27 -8.59 -7.79 19.04
C LEU A 27 -7.64 -8.93 19.43
N VAL A 28 -6.36 -8.74 19.09
CA VAL A 28 -5.22 -9.50 19.62
C VAL A 28 -4.18 -8.46 20.03
N ASP A 29 -3.61 -8.59 21.24
CA ASP A 29 -2.74 -7.58 21.86
C ASP A 29 -3.38 -6.19 21.95
N ASN A 30 -4.70 -6.13 22.13
CA ASN A 30 -5.49 -4.90 22.14
C ASN A 30 -5.47 -4.09 20.83
N CYS A 31 -4.96 -4.66 19.74
CA CYS A 31 -5.00 -4.09 18.40
C CYS A 31 -5.95 -4.88 17.48
N PRO A 32 -6.50 -4.25 16.42
CA PRO A 32 -7.18 -4.97 15.34
C PRO A 32 -6.31 -6.13 14.84
N SER A 33 -6.89 -7.32 14.74
CA SER A 33 -6.14 -8.52 14.37
C SER A 33 -6.14 -8.77 12.86
N ILE A 34 -5.24 -9.63 12.40
CA ILE A 34 -5.20 -10.08 11.00
C ILE A 34 -6.01 -11.36 10.89
N LYS A 35 -7.13 -11.32 10.17
CA LYS A 35 -8.08 -12.42 10.02
C LYS A 35 -7.85 -13.22 8.75
N LEU A 36 -7.57 -14.51 8.92
CA LEU A 36 -7.30 -15.44 7.83
C LEU A 36 -8.05 -16.76 8.00
N GLY A 37 -8.27 -17.47 6.90
CA GLY A 37 -8.56 -18.90 6.95
C GLY A 37 -7.30 -19.66 7.32
N ILE A 38 -7.45 -20.69 8.15
CA ILE A 38 -6.36 -21.59 8.53
C ILE A 38 -6.76 -23.02 8.20
N ALA A 39 -5.83 -23.80 7.68
CA ALA A 39 -5.96 -25.24 7.53
C ALA A 39 -4.71 -25.97 8.08
N ILE A 40 -4.94 -27.05 8.82
CA ILE A 40 -3.92 -27.96 9.36
C ILE A 40 -4.38 -29.40 9.10
N GLY A 41 -3.72 -30.07 8.16
CA GLY A 41 -4.20 -31.36 7.65
C GLY A 41 -5.61 -31.22 7.08
N GLU A 42 -6.56 -31.94 7.67
CA GLU A 42 -7.99 -31.90 7.30
C GLU A 42 -8.83 -30.89 8.13
N ASN A 43 -8.23 -30.26 9.15
CA ASN A 43 -8.95 -29.31 10.00
C ASN A 43 -8.88 -27.90 9.41
N GLU A 44 -10.03 -27.28 9.20
CA GLU A 44 -10.15 -25.91 8.70
C GLU A 44 -10.81 -24.97 9.72
N GLY A 45 -10.45 -23.70 9.70
CA GLY A 45 -10.98 -22.71 10.62
C GLY A 45 -10.69 -21.25 10.29
N VAL A 46 -10.73 -20.44 11.32
CA VAL A 46 -10.36 -19.01 11.31
C VAL A 46 -9.20 -18.82 12.28
N ILE A 47 -8.21 -18.05 11.86
CA ILE A 47 -7.17 -17.55 12.73
C ILE A 47 -7.17 -16.01 12.70
N HIS A 48 -6.94 -15.44 13.89
CA HIS A 48 -6.72 -14.02 14.12
C HIS A 48 -5.30 -13.87 14.66
N LEU A 49 -4.38 -13.41 13.82
CA LEU A 49 -3.00 -13.14 14.20
C LEU A 49 -2.87 -11.73 14.80
N SER A 50 -1.91 -11.54 15.70
CA SER A 50 -1.55 -10.19 16.12
C SER A 50 -1.07 -9.35 14.94
N SER A 51 -1.49 -8.08 14.90
CA SER A 51 -0.95 -7.10 13.97
C SER A 51 0.32 -6.43 14.49
N VAL A 52 0.68 -6.63 15.76
CA VAL A 52 1.85 -6.02 16.37
C VAL A 52 3.10 -6.76 15.90
N TYR A 53 4.06 -6.01 15.34
CA TYR A 53 5.34 -6.55 14.94
C TYR A 53 6.11 -7.12 16.15
N GLU A 54 6.80 -8.26 15.96
CA GLU A 54 7.39 -9.08 17.03
C GLU A 54 6.38 -9.72 18.02
N SER A 55 5.07 -9.59 17.79
CA SER A 55 4.09 -10.40 18.51
C SER A 55 3.80 -11.70 17.76
N TYR A 56 3.79 -12.78 18.54
CA TYR A 56 3.47 -14.14 18.08
C TYR A 56 2.12 -14.62 18.62
N ASN A 57 1.36 -13.71 19.23
CA ASN A 57 0.05 -14.03 19.79
C ASN A 57 -0.99 -14.20 18.68
N PHE A 58 -1.91 -15.13 18.88
CA PHE A 58 -3.01 -15.37 17.97
C PHE A 58 -4.17 -16.05 18.68
N ILE A 59 -5.35 -15.98 18.06
CA ILE A 59 -6.54 -16.73 18.43
C ILE A 59 -6.91 -17.61 17.24
N SER A 60 -7.22 -18.88 17.48
CA SER A 60 -7.60 -19.84 16.44
C SER A 60 -8.86 -20.60 16.83
N THR A 61 -9.74 -20.87 15.86
CA THR A 61 -10.92 -21.71 16.07
C THR A 61 -10.61 -23.21 16.02
N ILE A 62 -9.42 -23.58 15.55
CA ILE A 62 -8.94 -24.97 15.53
C ILE A 62 -7.73 -25.13 16.44
N LYS A 63 -7.44 -26.37 16.84
CA LYS A 63 -6.21 -26.69 17.57
C LYS A 63 -4.99 -26.42 16.67
N THR A 64 -3.97 -25.82 17.27
CA THR A 64 -2.70 -25.49 16.61
C THR A 64 -1.55 -26.21 17.34
N PRO A 65 -1.34 -27.51 17.09
CA PRO A 65 -0.25 -28.26 17.73
C PRO A 65 1.12 -27.71 17.30
N GLU A 66 2.08 -27.72 18.21
CA GLU A 66 3.43 -27.26 17.92
C GLU A 66 4.12 -28.14 16.86
N GLY A 67 4.83 -27.51 15.94
CA GLY A 67 5.57 -28.19 14.88
C GLY A 67 4.77 -28.50 13.61
N GLU A 68 3.44 -28.36 13.63
CA GLU A 68 2.58 -28.57 12.46
C GLU A 68 2.72 -27.45 11.42
N LEU A 69 2.49 -27.81 10.15
CA LEU A 69 2.45 -26.85 9.03
C LEU A 69 1.03 -26.33 8.83
N ILE A 70 0.90 -25.02 8.69
CA ILE A 70 -0.37 -24.35 8.45
C ILE A 70 -0.42 -23.84 7.01
N LYS A 71 -1.63 -23.83 6.46
CA LYS A 71 -1.97 -23.08 5.26
C LYS A 71 -2.86 -21.92 5.64
N LEU A 72 -2.58 -20.74 5.11
CA LEU A 72 -3.41 -19.56 5.33
C LEU A 72 -4.11 -19.15 4.03
N SER A 73 -5.37 -18.75 4.13
CA SER A 73 -6.17 -18.30 3.00
C SER A 73 -6.88 -16.98 3.28
N CYS A 74 -7.08 -16.18 2.23
CA CYS A 74 -7.81 -14.93 2.35
C CYS A 74 -9.29 -15.20 2.68
N LYS A 75 -9.87 -14.47 3.65
CA LYS A 75 -11.31 -14.60 3.95
C LYS A 75 -12.24 -13.99 2.88
N HIS A 76 -11.70 -13.18 1.96
CA HIS A 76 -12.47 -12.51 0.91
C HIS A 76 -12.46 -13.27 -0.41
N CYS A 77 -11.28 -13.69 -0.89
CA CYS A 77 -11.15 -14.41 -2.16
C CYS A 77 -10.94 -15.92 -1.99
N HIS A 78 -10.78 -16.42 -0.76
CA HIS A 78 -10.55 -17.82 -0.42
C HIS A 78 -9.27 -18.45 -0.99
N THR A 79 -8.45 -17.67 -1.72
CA THR A 79 -7.17 -18.13 -2.25
C THR A 79 -6.18 -18.38 -1.13
N GLU A 80 -5.48 -19.52 -1.21
CA GLU A 80 -4.34 -19.84 -0.36
C GLU A 80 -3.19 -18.87 -0.62
N ILE A 81 -2.62 -18.32 0.44
CA ILE A 81 -1.53 -17.35 0.39
C ILE A 81 -0.21 -18.10 0.54
N LYS A 82 0.68 -17.95 -0.44
CA LYS A 82 1.97 -18.65 -0.51
C LYS A 82 3.12 -17.67 -0.75
N SER A 83 4.33 -18.09 -0.40
CA SER A 83 5.59 -17.48 -0.83
C SER A 83 6.41 -18.48 -1.63
N SER A 84 7.32 -17.99 -2.47
CA SER A 84 8.37 -18.80 -3.11
C SER A 84 9.59 -19.01 -2.21
N SER A 85 9.61 -18.44 -1.01
CA SER A 85 10.72 -18.53 -0.07
C SER A 85 10.49 -19.56 1.03
N ASN A 86 11.58 -20.19 1.46
CA ASN A 86 11.61 -21.06 2.62
C ASN A 86 12.18 -20.33 3.84
N CYS A 87 11.72 -20.74 5.02
CA CYS A 87 12.20 -20.28 6.31
C CYS A 87 13.69 -20.62 6.48
N ILE A 88 14.50 -19.65 6.86
CA ILE A 88 15.94 -19.85 7.05
C ILE A 88 16.22 -20.78 8.24
N GLU A 89 15.39 -20.67 9.29
CA GLU A 89 15.52 -21.43 10.55
C GLU A 89 15.07 -22.89 10.40
N CYS A 90 13.84 -23.13 9.94
CA CYS A 90 13.24 -24.47 9.96
C CYS A 90 13.00 -25.10 8.58
N LYS A 91 13.33 -24.38 7.50
CA LYS A 91 13.20 -24.80 6.09
C LYS A 91 11.77 -24.99 5.57
N SER A 92 10.75 -24.83 6.41
CA SER A 92 9.34 -24.82 5.98
C SER A 92 9.01 -23.64 5.08
N ASP A 93 7.88 -23.71 4.36
CA ASP A 93 7.45 -22.63 3.47
C ASP A 93 7.12 -21.36 4.24
N MET A 94 7.38 -20.20 3.65
CA MET A 94 6.93 -18.91 4.17
C MET A 94 5.58 -18.54 3.57
N ILE A 95 4.82 -17.72 4.31
CA ILE A 95 3.57 -17.11 3.87
C ILE A 95 3.81 -15.61 3.81
N SER A 96 3.61 -15.00 2.63
CA SER A 96 3.88 -13.58 2.41
C SER A 96 2.57 -12.80 2.31
N LEU A 97 2.44 -11.76 3.13
CA LEU A 97 1.28 -10.87 3.18
C LEU A 97 1.73 -9.46 2.82
N ASP A 98 0.89 -8.73 2.10
CA ASP A 98 1.23 -7.37 1.67
C ASP A 98 0.88 -6.36 2.77
N LEU A 99 1.79 -5.41 2.98
CA LEU A 99 1.51 -4.26 3.84
C LEU A 99 0.62 -3.27 3.09
N GLU A 100 -0.33 -2.65 3.78
CA GLU A 100 -1.14 -1.56 3.20
C GLU A 100 -0.28 -0.35 2.82
N LEU A 101 0.92 -0.20 3.38
CA LEU A 101 1.85 0.91 3.15
C LEU A 101 2.92 0.62 2.09
N GLY A 102 2.88 -0.55 1.47
CA GLY A 102 3.92 -1.03 0.57
C GLY A 102 4.96 -1.90 1.28
N GLY A 103 5.54 -2.85 0.53
CA GLY A 103 6.30 -3.95 1.11
C GLY A 103 5.43 -5.13 1.54
N SER A 104 6.07 -6.12 2.17
CA SER A 104 5.43 -7.38 2.58
C SER A 104 5.99 -7.86 3.91
N VAL A 105 5.16 -8.47 4.73
CA VAL A 105 5.59 -9.27 5.88
C VAL A 105 5.52 -10.74 5.50
N SER A 106 6.58 -11.48 5.80
CA SER A 106 6.61 -12.94 5.58
C SER A 106 6.73 -13.65 6.92
N ILE A 107 5.84 -14.60 7.16
CA ILE A 107 5.79 -15.42 8.39
C ILE A 107 6.00 -16.89 8.05
N CYS A 108 6.63 -17.63 8.95
CA CYS A 108 6.81 -19.07 8.78
C CYS A 108 5.47 -19.82 8.86
N SER A 109 5.27 -20.82 8.00
CA SER A 109 4.09 -21.70 8.04
C SER A 109 4.12 -22.72 9.19
N LYS A 110 5.25 -22.90 9.89
CA LYS A 110 5.39 -23.89 10.95
C LYS A 110 5.01 -23.31 12.31
N ILE A 111 4.02 -23.91 12.99
CA ILE A 111 3.63 -23.51 14.36
C ILE A 111 4.82 -23.70 15.30
N GLY A 112 5.11 -22.66 16.09
CA GLY A 112 6.25 -22.61 17.01
C GLY A 112 7.52 -22.01 16.40
N CYS A 113 7.59 -21.84 15.08
CA CYS A 113 8.69 -21.12 14.45
C CYS A 113 8.42 -19.60 14.47
N LYS A 114 9.29 -18.84 15.13
CA LYS A 114 9.20 -17.38 15.26
C LYS A 114 9.86 -16.62 14.11
N SER A 115 10.39 -17.32 13.11
CA SER A 115 11.04 -16.69 11.97
C SER A 115 10.00 -15.93 11.15
N HIS A 116 10.21 -14.63 11.06
CA HIS A 116 9.44 -13.72 10.23
C HIS A 116 10.37 -12.59 9.78
N PHE A 117 10.03 -11.93 8.67
CA PHE A 117 10.78 -10.76 8.21
C PHE A 117 9.87 -9.82 7.45
N ILE A 118 10.20 -8.54 7.51
CA ILE A 118 9.57 -7.52 6.68
C ILE A 118 10.51 -7.19 5.52
N LYS A 119 9.96 -7.21 4.32
CA LYS A 119 10.59 -6.62 3.14
C LYS A 119 9.91 -5.28 2.86
N LEU A 120 10.59 -4.20 3.21
CA LEU A 120 10.17 -2.84 2.88
C LEU A 120 10.79 -2.43 1.55
N VAL A 121 10.01 -1.77 0.70
CA VAL A 121 10.53 -1.28 -0.59
C VAL A 121 11.18 0.09 -0.46
N ASP A 122 10.62 0.98 0.36
CA ASP A 122 11.27 2.21 0.77
C ASP A 122 11.36 2.26 2.31
N PHE A 123 12.55 1.88 2.80
CA PHE A 123 12.86 1.81 4.22
C PHE A 123 12.63 3.16 4.93
N SER A 124 12.93 4.27 4.24
CA SER A 124 12.77 5.64 4.74
C SER A 124 11.30 6.04 4.91
N PHE A 125 10.44 5.59 4.01
CA PHE A 125 9.00 5.88 4.04
C PHE A 125 8.26 5.05 5.09
N ALA A 126 8.51 3.74 5.11
CA ALA A 126 7.87 2.81 6.03
C ALA A 126 8.20 3.15 7.48
N LEU A 127 9.47 3.41 7.79
CA LEU A 127 9.87 3.87 9.13
C LEU A 127 9.20 5.19 9.50
N LYS A 128 9.22 6.21 8.62
CA LYS A 128 8.54 7.49 8.89
C LYS A 128 7.08 7.29 9.26
N LYS A 129 6.36 6.37 8.59
CA LYS A 129 4.95 6.14 8.89
C LYS A 129 4.73 5.37 10.20
N PHE A 130 5.56 4.37 10.49
CA PHE A 130 5.55 3.69 11.79
C PHE A 130 5.85 4.65 12.96
N TYR A 131 6.68 5.67 12.75
CA TYR A 131 6.97 6.71 13.75
C TYR A 131 5.94 7.85 13.82
N ILE A 132 5.08 8.02 12.80
CA ILE A 132 4.10 9.13 12.73
C ILE A 132 2.72 8.71 13.24
N ASP A 133 2.38 7.41 13.22
CA ASP A 133 1.08 6.93 13.69
C ASP A 133 0.97 6.93 15.24
N GLU A 134 2.06 7.18 15.97
CA GLU A 134 2.08 7.56 17.38
C GLU A 134 2.05 9.09 17.51
N ASP A 135 1.18 9.63 18.36
CA ASP A 135 0.98 11.06 18.67
C ASP A 135 2.20 11.69 19.39
N HIS A 136 3.40 11.51 18.85
CA HIS A 136 4.65 12.02 19.41
C HIS A 136 5.08 13.30 18.69
N MET A 137 4.68 14.43 19.27
CA MET A 137 5.36 15.71 19.09
C MET A 137 6.84 15.56 19.44
N GLY A 138 7.68 15.57 18.40
CA GLY A 138 9.01 16.16 18.45
C GLY A 138 10.20 15.22 18.67
N ARG A 139 10.80 14.76 17.56
CA ARG A 139 12.25 14.90 17.31
C ARG A 139 12.51 15.15 15.81
N PRO A 140 13.38 16.10 15.44
CA PRO A 140 13.75 16.32 14.05
C PRO A 140 14.59 15.14 13.56
N PHE A 141 14.23 14.63 12.38
CA PHE A 141 15.07 13.73 11.59
C PHE A 141 16.41 14.43 11.31
N VAL A 142 17.52 13.85 11.76
CA VAL A 142 18.88 14.35 11.46
C VAL A 142 19.34 13.67 10.18
N GLU A 143 19.65 14.46 9.14
CA GLU A 143 19.97 14.01 7.77
C GLU A 143 21.29 13.23 7.62
N ASP A 144 22.07 13.08 8.69
CA ASP A 144 23.40 12.47 8.64
C ASP A 144 23.39 10.99 8.99
N MET A 145 22.84 10.16 8.09
CA MET A 145 23.20 8.75 8.00
C MET A 145 23.70 8.41 6.59
N LYS A 146 24.83 9.03 6.22
CA LYS A 146 25.72 8.49 5.18
C LYS A 146 26.38 7.22 5.71
N SER A 147 25.67 6.10 5.74
CA SER A 147 26.28 4.79 5.98
C SER A 147 26.42 4.05 4.66
N ALA A 148 27.66 4.10 4.14
CA ALA A 148 28.27 3.19 3.18
C ALA A 148 27.41 2.81 1.95
N LEU A 149 27.62 3.56 0.87
CA LEU A 149 27.49 3.03 -0.50
C LEU A 149 28.45 1.83 -0.63
N ALA A 150 27.99 0.64 -0.27
CA ALA A 150 28.63 -0.58 -0.70
C ALA A 150 28.49 -0.63 -2.23
N GLU A 151 29.62 -0.62 -2.92
CA GLU A 151 29.71 -0.74 -4.37
C GLU A 151 28.81 -1.88 -4.84
N LYS A 152 27.79 -1.54 -5.65
CA LYS A 152 26.94 -2.54 -6.30
C LYS A 152 27.85 -3.42 -7.16
N LYS A 153 28.05 -4.69 -6.75
CA LYS A 153 28.48 -5.74 -7.68
C LYS A 153 27.45 -5.82 -8.81
N PRO A 154 27.87 -6.01 -10.07
CA PRO A 154 26.94 -6.15 -11.18
C PRO A 154 26.06 -7.37 -10.91
N LEU A 155 24.75 -7.13 -10.81
CA LEU A 155 23.77 -8.19 -10.78
C LEU A 155 23.74 -8.83 -12.17
N ASN A 156 23.79 -10.17 -12.20
CA ASN A 156 23.63 -10.95 -13.42
C ASN A 156 22.30 -10.62 -14.11
N GLU A 157 22.32 -10.68 -15.43
CA GLU A 157 21.22 -10.47 -16.38
C GLU A 157 20.09 -11.50 -16.22
N GLU A 158 19.45 -11.57 -15.06
CA GLU A 158 18.15 -12.21 -14.89
C GLU A 158 17.08 -11.14 -15.15
N GLU A 159 16.61 -11.12 -16.40
CA GLU A 159 15.39 -10.48 -16.93
C GLU A 159 14.68 -9.50 -15.97
N GLU A 160 14.85 -8.19 -16.20
CA GLU A 160 13.94 -7.15 -15.70
C GLU A 160 12.52 -7.45 -16.21
N GLN A 161 11.77 -8.25 -15.44
CA GLN A 161 10.36 -8.50 -15.72
C GLN A 161 9.58 -7.24 -15.39
N VAL A 162 9.36 -6.41 -16.41
CA VAL A 162 8.50 -5.23 -16.33
C VAL A 162 7.09 -5.68 -15.90
N GLU A 163 6.62 -5.19 -14.77
CA GLU A 163 5.36 -5.63 -14.16
C GLU A 163 4.18 -4.86 -14.78
N ILE A 164 3.14 -5.58 -15.23
CA ILE A 164 1.96 -4.96 -15.87
C ILE A 164 0.84 -4.79 -14.84
N MET A 165 0.45 -3.54 -14.60
CA MET A 165 -0.75 -3.20 -13.82
C MET A 165 -2.00 -3.32 -14.69
N LYS A 166 -2.88 -4.23 -14.28
CA LYS A 166 -4.12 -4.53 -15.02
C LYS A 166 -5.21 -3.49 -14.74
N THR A 167 -6.05 -3.26 -15.74
CA THR A 167 -7.28 -2.47 -15.61
C THR A 167 -8.14 -3.02 -14.47
N GLY A 168 -8.69 -2.12 -13.65
CA GLY A 168 -9.46 -2.47 -12.45
C GLY A 168 -8.60 -2.80 -11.22
N THR A 169 -7.28 -2.66 -11.27
CA THR A 169 -6.43 -2.77 -10.07
C THR A 169 -6.76 -1.65 -9.09
N PHE A 170 -6.95 -1.98 -7.81
CA PHE A 170 -7.17 -1.00 -6.75
C PHE A 170 -5.87 -0.27 -6.41
N LEU A 171 -5.88 1.05 -6.55
CA LEU A 171 -4.76 1.96 -6.33
C LEU A 171 -4.90 2.63 -4.97
N GLN A 172 -4.23 2.06 -3.97
CA GLN A 172 -4.10 2.76 -2.70
C GLN A 172 -3.26 4.03 -2.93
N THR A 173 -3.90 5.18 -2.75
CA THR A 173 -3.36 6.49 -3.16
C THR A 173 -2.97 7.34 -1.96
N TYR A 174 -1.84 8.05 -2.05
CA TYR A 174 -1.26 8.87 -1.00
C TYR A 174 -0.85 10.25 -1.52
N CYS A 175 -0.78 11.20 -0.59
CA CYS A 175 -0.29 12.54 -0.88
C CYS A 175 1.24 12.52 -1.10
N PRO A 176 1.77 13.13 -2.17
CA PRO A 176 3.22 13.20 -2.40
C PRO A 176 3.95 14.01 -1.32
N HIS A 177 3.26 14.91 -0.61
CA HIS A 177 3.86 15.80 0.38
C HIS A 177 3.83 15.27 1.80
N CYS A 178 2.66 14.84 2.29
CA CYS A 178 2.50 14.39 3.67
C CYS A 178 2.37 12.87 3.83
N LYS A 179 2.29 12.14 2.72
CA LYS A 179 2.25 10.67 2.68
C LYS A 179 1.05 10.01 3.37
N LYS A 180 0.08 10.80 3.84
CA LYS A 180 -1.22 10.31 4.32
C LYS A 180 -2.04 9.75 3.16
N SER A 181 -2.85 8.73 3.46
CA SER A 181 -3.78 8.14 2.50
C SER A 181 -4.74 9.22 2.00
N LEU A 182 -4.88 9.33 0.69
CA LEU A 182 -5.93 10.12 0.05
C LEU A 182 -7.17 9.26 -0.25
N THR A 183 -7.08 7.95 -0.01
CA THR A 183 -8.19 7.02 -0.19
C THR A 183 -8.98 6.91 1.12
N GLU A 184 -10.21 7.40 1.09
CA GLU A 184 -11.15 7.38 2.23
C GLU A 184 -12.55 6.97 1.77
N LYS A 185 -13.19 6.09 2.55
CA LYS A 185 -14.55 5.58 2.29
C LYS A 185 -14.73 5.01 0.87
N GLY A 186 -13.69 4.37 0.34
CA GLY A 186 -13.70 3.74 -0.99
C GLY A 186 -13.51 4.70 -2.17
N SER A 187 -13.06 5.94 -1.93
CA SER A 187 -12.78 6.93 -2.99
C SER A 187 -11.50 7.70 -2.70
N ILE A 188 -10.79 8.12 -3.75
CA ILE A 188 -9.70 9.09 -3.62
C ILE A 188 -10.32 10.47 -3.45
N GLN A 189 -9.99 11.17 -2.37
CA GLN A 189 -10.56 12.47 -2.05
C GLN A 189 -9.49 13.57 -2.12
N LEU A 190 -9.78 14.63 -2.88
CA LEU A 190 -8.93 15.81 -3.04
C LEU A 190 -9.75 17.10 -2.81
N HIS A 191 -9.12 18.14 -2.29
CA HIS A 191 -9.70 19.48 -2.24
C HIS A 191 -9.56 20.17 -3.60
N ILE A 192 -10.63 20.80 -4.07
CA ILE A 192 -10.68 21.60 -5.29
C ILE A 192 -10.84 23.07 -4.92
N HIS A 193 -9.95 23.92 -5.42
CA HIS A 193 -10.13 25.37 -5.36
C HIS A 193 -10.29 25.92 -6.78
N ARG A 194 -11.45 26.53 -7.05
CA ARG A 194 -11.77 27.10 -8.36
C ARG A 194 -12.28 28.53 -8.19
N GLY A 195 -11.38 29.50 -8.34
CA GLY A 195 -11.67 30.89 -8.03
C GLY A 195 -12.12 31.05 -6.57
N LYS A 196 -13.39 31.43 -6.35
CA LYS A 196 -13.99 31.56 -5.01
C LYS A 196 -14.65 30.28 -4.51
N GLU A 197 -14.90 29.30 -5.37
CA GLU A 197 -15.54 28.04 -5.00
C GLU A 197 -14.53 27.06 -4.41
N ARG A 198 -14.97 26.33 -3.39
CA ARG A 198 -14.20 25.31 -2.68
C ARG A 198 -15.03 24.05 -2.59
N GLY A 199 -14.44 22.90 -2.92
CA GLY A 199 -15.16 21.63 -2.95
C GLY A 199 -14.27 20.42 -2.80
N LEU A 200 -14.90 19.25 -2.87
CA LEU A 200 -14.24 17.96 -2.88
C LEU A 200 -14.34 17.33 -4.27
N LEU A 201 -13.25 16.73 -4.70
CA LEU A 201 -13.19 15.79 -5.82
C LEU A 201 -13.12 14.38 -5.24
N LEU A 202 -14.04 13.52 -5.64
CA LEU A 202 -14.03 12.11 -5.33
C LEU A 202 -13.79 11.33 -6.61
N LEU A 203 -12.69 10.58 -6.67
CA LEU A 203 -12.33 9.72 -7.80
C LEU A 203 -12.45 8.25 -7.41
N SER A 204 -12.69 7.40 -8.41
CA SER A 204 -12.49 5.96 -8.26
C SER A 204 -11.03 5.66 -7.89
N PRO A 205 -10.79 4.73 -6.95
CA PRO A 205 -9.45 4.23 -6.69
C PRO A 205 -9.01 3.13 -7.65
N TYR A 206 -9.81 2.73 -8.63
CA TYR A 206 -9.48 1.63 -9.54
C TYR A 206 -8.86 2.13 -10.85
N LEU A 207 -7.76 1.51 -11.29
CA LEU A 207 -7.08 1.83 -12.54
C LEU A 207 -8.06 1.72 -13.73
N ASN A 208 -8.02 2.68 -14.65
CA ASN A 208 -8.90 2.77 -15.82
C ASN A 208 -10.41 2.85 -15.51
N VAL A 209 -10.78 3.22 -14.27
CA VAL A 209 -12.15 3.53 -13.88
C VAL A 209 -12.28 5.03 -13.63
N PHE A 210 -12.76 5.77 -14.62
CA PHE A 210 -12.75 7.25 -14.61
C PHE A 210 -13.98 7.90 -13.96
N THR A 211 -14.68 7.19 -13.08
CA THR A 211 -15.85 7.77 -12.39
C THR A 211 -15.40 8.83 -11.41
N SER A 212 -16.00 10.02 -11.49
CA SER A 212 -15.73 11.13 -10.58
C SER A 212 -17.02 11.76 -10.07
N LYS A 213 -16.96 12.33 -8.86
CA LYS A 213 -18.02 13.15 -8.25
C LYS A 213 -17.40 14.40 -7.65
N THR A 214 -18.13 15.51 -7.72
CA THR A 214 -17.68 16.79 -7.18
C THR A 214 -18.77 17.43 -6.34
N THR A 215 -18.38 18.16 -5.29
CA THR A 215 -19.34 18.95 -4.48
C THR A 215 -19.60 20.34 -5.04
N ILE A 216 -18.84 20.74 -6.06
CA ILE A 216 -19.04 21.98 -6.82
C ILE A 216 -19.32 21.65 -8.29
N ARG A 217 -19.94 22.58 -9.01
CA ARG A 217 -20.26 22.39 -10.42
C ARG A 217 -19.01 22.60 -11.27
N ILE A 218 -18.63 21.58 -12.02
CA ILE A 218 -17.54 21.64 -12.99
C ILE A 218 -18.12 21.22 -14.34
N PRO A 219 -18.13 22.09 -15.37
CA PRO A 219 -18.53 21.74 -16.72
C PRO A 219 -17.61 20.66 -17.32
N GLU A 220 -18.13 19.89 -18.26
CA GLU A 220 -17.31 18.96 -19.06
C GLU A 220 -16.27 19.75 -19.86
N ASP A 221 -15.13 19.11 -20.11
CA ASP A 221 -14.02 19.66 -20.89
C ASP A 221 -13.39 20.95 -20.33
N GLU A 222 -13.62 21.25 -19.06
CA GLU A 222 -12.98 22.38 -18.39
C GLU A 222 -11.93 21.94 -17.37
N PHE A 223 -10.95 22.82 -17.14
CA PHE A 223 -10.01 22.69 -16.04
C PHE A 223 -10.76 22.69 -14.71
N ILE A 224 -10.51 21.66 -13.89
CA ILE A 224 -11.24 21.44 -12.64
C ILE A 224 -10.89 22.47 -11.55
N GLY A 225 -9.71 23.09 -11.65
CA GLY A 225 -9.17 24.00 -10.65
C GLY A 225 -7.93 23.44 -9.95
N ASP A 226 -7.40 24.22 -9.01
CA ASP A 226 -6.24 23.83 -8.23
C ASP A 226 -6.60 22.68 -7.28
N LEU A 227 -5.79 21.63 -7.31
CA LEU A 227 -5.97 20.43 -6.50
C LEU A 227 -5.07 20.46 -5.27
N TYR A 228 -5.62 20.10 -4.12
CA TYR A 228 -4.92 20.07 -2.84
C TYR A 228 -5.17 18.78 -2.07
N CYS A 229 -4.19 18.39 -1.26
CA CYS A 229 -4.35 17.30 -0.32
C CYS A 229 -5.37 17.67 0.77
N ILE A 230 -6.31 16.76 1.06
CA ILE A 230 -7.32 16.93 2.13
C ILE A 230 -6.70 17.02 3.54
N HIS A 231 -5.48 16.50 3.71
CA HIS A 231 -4.80 16.45 5.01
C HIS A 231 -3.88 17.64 5.25
N CYS A 232 -2.91 17.84 4.35
CA CYS A 232 -1.87 18.87 4.54
C CYS A 232 -2.12 20.14 3.74
N HIS A 233 -3.15 20.20 2.90
CA HIS A 233 -3.53 21.37 2.11
C HIS A 233 -2.42 21.89 1.18
N LYS A 234 -1.40 21.08 0.89
CA LYS A 234 -0.38 21.40 -0.11
C LYS A 234 -0.91 21.13 -1.53
N PRO A 235 -0.50 21.95 -2.52
CA PRO A 235 -0.93 21.80 -3.91
C PRO A 235 -0.41 20.50 -4.51
N LEU A 236 -1.23 19.86 -5.33
CA LEU A 236 -0.92 18.59 -5.99
C LEU A 236 -0.64 18.77 -7.48
N LEU A 237 -0.96 19.93 -8.06
CA LEU A 237 -0.60 20.24 -9.44
C LEU A 237 0.92 20.29 -9.61
N VAL A 238 1.39 19.77 -10.74
CA VAL A 238 2.80 19.76 -11.11
C VAL A 238 3.11 21.04 -11.88
N GLU A 239 4.06 21.82 -11.38
CA GLU A 239 4.50 23.04 -12.06
C GLU A 239 5.10 22.70 -13.43
N GLY A 240 4.51 23.26 -14.49
CA GLY A 240 4.93 23.02 -15.88
C GLY A 240 4.52 21.65 -16.45
N GLY A 241 3.91 20.76 -15.66
CA GLY A 241 3.45 19.45 -16.11
C GLY A 241 2.15 19.55 -16.92
N LYS A 242 2.14 18.97 -18.13
CA LYS A 242 0.98 18.99 -19.04
C LYS A 242 0.52 17.58 -19.38
N CYS A 243 -0.79 17.43 -19.51
CA CYS A 243 -1.43 16.21 -19.97
C CYS A 243 -1.11 16.01 -21.45
N GLU A 244 -0.62 14.82 -21.81
CA GLU A 244 -0.22 14.51 -23.18
C GLU A 244 -1.41 14.33 -24.13
N GLU A 245 -2.61 14.04 -23.59
CA GLU A 245 -3.83 13.88 -24.38
C GLU A 245 -4.52 15.23 -24.69
N CYS A 246 -4.66 16.12 -23.69
CA CYS A 246 -5.46 17.34 -23.83
C CYS A 246 -4.74 18.65 -23.51
N GLY A 247 -3.48 18.59 -23.08
CA GLY A 247 -2.67 19.78 -22.77
C GLY A 247 -3.03 20.51 -21.47
N SER A 248 -3.98 20.01 -20.68
CA SER A 248 -4.34 20.58 -19.37
C SER A 248 -3.24 20.34 -18.32
N GLU A 249 -3.28 21.07 -17.20
CA GLU A 249 -2.42 20.77 -16.05
C GLU A 249 -2.64 19.34 -15.55
N ILE A 250 -1.61 18.79 -14.91
CA ILE A 250 -1.65 17.46 -14.28
C ILE A 250 -1.41 17.58 -12.78
N ALA A 251 -2.01 16.66 -12.02
CA ALA A 251 -1.74 16.48 -10.60
C ALA A 251 -0.88 15.23 -10.38
N LYS A 252 0.04 15.33 -9.43
CA LYS A 252 0.87 14.22 -8.95
C LYS A 252 0.28 13.62 -7.68
N LEU A 253 0.10 12.31 -7.72
CA LEU A 253 -0.30 11.44 -6.63
C LEU A 253 0.77 10.35 -6.47
N VAL A 254 0.77 9.68 -5.33
CA VAL A 254 1.59 8.48 -5.14
C VAL A 254 0.65 7.30 -5.01
N VAL A 255 0.85 6.23 -5.79
CA VAL A 255 0.01 5.03 -5.70
C VAL A 255 0.84 3.81 -5.31
N SER A 256 0.24 2.92 -4.54
CA SER A 256 0.76 1.57 -4.34
C SER A 256 0.50 0.76 -5.60
N ALA A 257 1.56 0.44 -6.32
CA ALA A 257 1.57 -0.44 -7.47
C ALA A 257 2.37 -1.70 -7.10
N SER A 258 1.69 -2.85 -7.02
CA SER A 258 2.26 -4.11 -6.54
C SER A 258 2.99 -3.94 -5.20
N LYS A 259 4.32 -4.09 -5.18
CA LYS A 259 5.14 -3.97 -3.97
C LYS A 259 5.71 -2.57 -3.76
N ARG A 260 5.55 -1.64 -4.70
CA ARG A 260 6.23 -0.34 -4.73
C ARG A 260 5.25 0.84 -4.62
N LEU A 261 5.80 2.02 -4.34
CA LEU A 261 5.11 3.30 -4.47
C LEU A 261 5.64 3.97 -5.72
N VAL A 262 4.74 4.40 -6.59
CA VAL A 262 5.09 5.08 -7.85
C VAL A 262 4.40 6.41 -7.96
N ASP A 263 5.05 7.33 -8.66
CA ASP A 263 4.53 8.64 -8.95
C ASP A 263 3.51 8.54 -10.09
N PHE A 264 2.24 8.77 -9.74
CA PHE A 264 1.11 8.64 -10.63
C PHE A 264 0.53 10.02 -10.95
N HIS A 265 0.43 10.32 -12.23
CA HIS A 265 -0.08 11.59 -12.73
C HIS A 265 -1.49 11.42 -13.27
N ILE A 266 -2.37 12.36 -12.94
CA ILE A 266 -3.73 12.42 -13.47
C ILE A 266 -3.98 13.77 -14.13
N CYS A 267 -4.79 13.79 -15.19
CA CYS A 267 -5.20 15.03 -15.82
C CYS A 267 -6.17 15.83 -14.92
N ALA A 268 -5.99 17.16 -14.88
CA ALA A 268 -6.87 18.08 -14.17
C ALA A 268 -7.98 18.68 -15.07
N LYS A 269 -8.30 18.06 -16.21
CA LYS A 269 -9.42 18.44 -17.08
C LYS A 269 -10.58 17.48 -16.86
N LYS A 270 -11.78 18.00 -16.62
CA LYS A 270 -12.98 17.17 -16.52
C LYS A 270 -13.26 16.48 -17.86
N GLY A 271 -13.47 15.17 -17.82
CA GLY A 271 -13.75 14.34 -19.00
C GLY A 271 -12.52 13.71 -19.65
N CYS A 272 -11.30 14.18 -19.34
CA CYS A 272 -10.07 13.56 -19.82
C CYS A 272 -9.76 12.27 -19.04
N ARG A 273 -9.31 11.23 -19.74
CA ARG A 273 -9.01 9.90 -19.17
C ARG A 273 -7.51 9.62 -19.06
N TRP A 274 -6.69 10.58 -19.45
CA TRP A 274 -5.25 10.47 -19.34
C TRP A 274 -4.77 10.35 -17.89
N HIS A 275 -3.86 9.41 -17.70
CA HIS A 275 -3.03 9.24 -16.53
C HIS A 275 -1.68 8.69 -16.99
N GLY A 276 -0.63 8.88 -16.19
CA GLY A 276 0.71 8.46 -16.56
C GLY A 276 1.63 8.25 -15.36
N LEU A 277 2.75 7.59 -15.58
CA LEU A 277 3.79 7.36 -14.58
C LEU A 277 4.98 8.31 -14.78
N SER A 278 5.85 8.43 -13.79
CA SER A 278 7.12 9.13 -13.99
C SER A 278 8.06 8.30 -14.89
N LYS A 279 9.01 8.96 -15.58
CA LYS A 279 10.00 8.28 -16.42
C LYS A 279 10.85 7.26 -15.67
N GLU A 280 11.06 7.47 -14.38
CA GLU A 280 11.81 6.55 -13.52
C GLU A 280 10.98 5.28 -13.27
N ASP A 281 9.68 5.44 -13.03
CA ASP A 281 8.74 4.34 -12.77
C ASP A 281 8.38 3.53 -14.04
N LEU A 282 8.41 4.15 -15.22
CA LEU A 282 8.13 3.50 -16.51
C LEU A 282 9.13 2.39 -16.87
N ASN A 283 10.34 2.41 -16.28
CA ASN A 283 11.32 1.35 -16.49
C ASN A 283 10.90 0.04 -15.82
N ASP A 284 10.12 0.12 -14.74
CA ASP A 284 9.76 -1.01 -13.89
C ASP A 284 8.28 -1.43 -14.04
N ILE A 285 7.38 -0.50 -14.33
CA ILE A 285 5.93 -0.72 -14.32
C ILE A 285 5.28 -0.22 -15.61
N ARG A 286 4.45 -1.07 -16.22
CA ARG A 286 3.61 -0.71 -17.37
C ARG A 286 2.13 -0.74 -17.00
N LEU A 287 1.37 0.20 -17.55
CA LEU A 287 -0.08 0.24 -17.41
C LEU A 287 -0.70 -0.47 -18.61
N GLU A 288 -1.71 -1.32 -18.39
CA GLU A 288 -2.30 -2.16 -19.47
C GLU A 288 -2.92 -1.35 -20.62
N ASP A 289 -3.39 -0.12 -20.36
CA ASP A 289 -4.00 0.76 -21.35
C ASP A 289 -3.22 2.07 -21.58
N SER A 290 -1.95 2.18 -21.15
CA SER A 290 -1.17 3.36 -21.58
C SER A 290 -0.95 3.26 -23.08
N LEU A 291 -1.38 4.28 -23.82
CA LEU A 291 -1.06 4.47 -25.24
C LEU A 291 0.43 4.82 -25.40
N GLU A 292 1.32 4.07 -24.75
CA GLU A 292 2.77 4.16 -24.93
C GLU A 292 3.18 3.10 -25.95
N TRP A 293 3.13 3.50 -27.23
CA TRP A 293 3.79 2.81 -28.34
C TRP A 293 4.83 3.71 -28.98
#